data_AF-A0A925ZZQ6-F1
#
_entry.id   AF-A0A925ZZQ6-F1
#
_cell.length_a   1.000
_cell.length_b   1.000
_cell.length_c   1.000
_cell.angle_alpha   90.00
_cell.angle_beta   90.00
_cell.angle_gamma   90.00
#
_symmetry.space_group_name_H-M   'P 1'
#
loop_
_entity.id
_entity.type
_entity.pdbx_description
1 polymer ?
#
loop_
_entity_poly.entity_id
_entity_poly.type
_entity_poly.pdbx_seq_one_letter_code
_entity_poly.pdbx_strand_id
1 'polypeptide(L)'
;MNKHNINNKLHGELMARKMGKTLVAPLVTLEPGNAGTNIQPGRAGPMISQATYTALLYDMGNYLRSMGFTQIFYLGDSGGNARGMAAAADSLTKVYADSPTKVYFKHIPEYYNHTSHVQPFIQNELKIAEGIKIGASSGTSGLHEELGIDATMALADPQSIRFEQRKKVGQDEINGVKFQSLKWLQDIGRKVADLRVTTTINAINAYRATLPKP
;
A
#
# COMPACT_ATOMS: atom_id res chain seq x y z
N MET A 1 -6.00 -1.56 -13.15
CA MET A 1 -7.10 -2.06 -12.30
C MET A 1 -6.61 -2.78 -11.04
N ASN A 2 -5.51 -3.55 -11.07
CA ASN A 2 -5.05 -4.34 -9.90
C ASN A 2 -3.74 -3.85 -9.25
N LYS A 3 -3.30 -2.61 -9.53
CA LYS A 3 -1.97 -2.10 -9.12
C LYS A 3 -1.74 -2.18 -7.61
N HIS A 4 -2.76 -1.78 -6.83
CA HIS A 4 -2.72 -1.75 -5.37
C HIS A 4 -2.53 -3.15 -4.78
N ASN A 5 -3.30 -4.13 -5.27
CA ASN A 5 -3.19 -5.51 -4.77
C ASN A 5 -1.84 -6.15 -5.10
N ILE A 6 -1.26 -5.85 -6.28
CA ILE A 6 0.07 -6.34 -6.67
C ILE A 6 1.13 -5.81 -5.70
N ASN A 7 1.10 -4.51 -5.42
CA ASN A 7 2.03 -3.87 -4.50
C ASN A 7 1.82 -4.33 -3.05
N ASN A 8 0.58 -4.41 -2.58
CA ASN A 8 0.25 -4.90 -1.25
C ASN A 8 0.72 -6.34 -1.03
N LYS A 9 0.62 -7.20 -2.05
CA LYS A 9 1.15 -8.56 -1.99
C LYS A 9 2.67 -8.55 -1.84
N LEU A 10 3.38 -7.82 -2.71
CA LEU A 10 4.85 -7.72 -2.66
C LEU A 10 5.33 -7.20 -1.30
N HIS A 11 4.81 -6.05 -0.85
CA HIS A 11 5.25 -5.44 0.40
C HIS A 11 4.85 -6.26 1.61
N GLY A 12 3.64 -6.85 1.62
CA GLY A 12 3.18 -7.74 2.69
C GLY A 12 4.12 -8.92 2.91
N GLU A 13 4.50 -9.61 1.82
CA GLU A 13 5.44 -10.72 1.87
C GLU A 13 6.83 -10.29 2.36
N LEU A 14 7.35 -9.17 1.87
CA LEU A 14 8.64 -8.63 2.30
C LEU A 14 8.64 -8.24 3.79
N MET A 15 7.59 -7.57 4.26
CA MET A 15 7.42 -7.21 5.67
C MET A 15 7.36 -8.45 6.56
N ALA A 16 6.51 -9.43 6.21
CA ALA A 16 6.36 -10.65 6.99
C ALA A 16 7.69 -11.41 7.13
N ARG A 17 8.45 -11.54 6.04
CA ARG A 17 9.79 -12.16 6.06
C ARG A 17 10.78 -11.39 6.93
N LYS A 18 10.83 -10.06 6.82
CA LYS A 18 11.76 -9.21 7.58
C LYS A 18 11.42 -9.18 9.08
N MET A 19 10.15 -9.31 9.45
CA MET A 19 9.68 -9.37 10.84
C MET A 19 9.76 -10.77 11.48
N GLY A 20 9.84 -11.84 10.68
CA GLY A 20 10.09 -13.22 11.10
C GLY A 20 8.93 -13.95 11.80
N LYS A 21 8.17 -13.27 12.67
CA LYS A 21 6.99 -13.82 13.38
C LYS A 21 5.72 -13.09 12.97
N THR A 22 5.48 -12.99 11.67
CA THR A 22 4.34 -12.26 11.11
C THR A 22 3.83 -12.98 9.88
N LEU A 23 2.51 -13.05 9.75
CA LEU A 23 1.82 -13.64 8.61
C LEU A 23 1.03 -12.55 7.89
N VAL A 24 0.82 -12.74 6.60
CA VAL A 24 -0.03 -11.86 5.78
C VAL A 24 -1.42 -12.48 5.73
N ALA A 25 -2.43 -11.79 6.25
CA ALA A 25 -3.82 -12.19 6.10
C ALA A 25 -4.25 -12.12 4.62
N PRO A 26 -5.33 -12.81 4.21
CA PRO A 26 -5.86 -12.67 2.85
C PRO A 26 -6.09 -11.21 2.46
N LEU A 27 -5.69 -10.82 1.25
CA LEU A 27 -5.84 -9.44 0.78
C LEU A 27 -7.33 -9.11 0.54
N VAL A 28 -7.77 -7.96 1.06
CA VAL A 28 -9.02 -7.34 0.63
C VAL A 28 -8.76 -6.65 -0.70
N THR A 29 -9.26 -7.23 -1.79
CA THR A 29 -8.88 -6.82 -3.16
C THR A 29 -9.70 -5.67 -3.73
N LEU A 30 -10.80 -5.28 -3.06
CA LEU A 30 -11.66 -4.18 -3.49
C LEU A 30 -11.47 -2.98 -2.58
N GLU A 31 -11.19 -1.83 -3.19
CA GLU A 31 -11.01 -0.58 -2.47
C GLU A 31 -12.35 0.08 -2.16
N PRO A 32 -12.43 0.84 -1.07
CA PRO A 32 -13.61 1.61 -0.78
C PRO A 32 -13.67 2.88 -1.65
N GLY A 33 -14.85 3.17 -2.19
CA GLY A 33 -15.11 4.34 -3.03
C GLY A 33 -16.59 4.65 -3.12
N ASN A 34 -16.91 5.72 -3.85
CA ASN A 34 -18.29 6.12 -4.11
C ASN A 34 -18.57 5.96 -5.59
N ALA A 35 -19.71 5.37 -5.94
CA ALA A 35 -20.22 5.43 -7.29
C ALA A 35 -20.46 6.90 -7.67
N GLY A 36 -20.06 7.29 -8.88
CA GLY A 36 -20.19 8.65 -9.36
C GLY A 36 -20.15 8.69 -10.89
N THR A 37 -20.47 9.86 -11.44
CA THR A 37 -20.55 10.07 -12.90
C THR A 37 -19.17 10.26 -13.55
N ASN A 38 -18.13 10.56 -12.78
CA ASN A 38 -16.78 10.81 -13.27
C ASN A 38 -15.85 9.64 -12.96
N ILE A 39 -15.44 8.90 -13.99
CA ILE A 39 -14.39 7.88 -13.90
C ILE A 39 -13.05 8.51 -14.27
N GLN A 40 -12.05 8.37 -13.40
CA GLN A 40 -10.67 8.79 -13.69
C GLN A 40 -9.84 7.59 -14.15
N PRO A 41 -9.21 7.64 -15.34
CA PRO A 41 -8.21 6.64 -15.75
C PRO A 41 -7.12 6.46 -14.68
N GLY A 42 -6.78 5.21 -14.38
CA GLY A 42 -5.86 4.88 -13.28
C GLY A 42 -6.50 4.81 -11.88
N ARG A 43 -7.75 5.28 -11.74
CA ARG A 43 -8.64 5.11 -10.57
C ARG A 43 -9.94 4.42 -11.01
N ALA A 44 -9.80 3.33 -11.75
CA ALA A 44 -10.89 2.60 -12.40
C ALA A 44 -10.96 1.14 -11.92
N GLY A 45 -12.15 0.69 -11.53
CA GLY A 45 -12.48 -0.66 -11.11
C GLY A 45 -13.72 -0.70 -10.20
N PRO A 46 -14.31 -1.90 -9.98
CA PRO A 46 -15.36 -2.05 -8.98
C PRO A 46 -14.85 -1.61 -7.61
N MET A 47 -15.63 -0.78 -6.91
CA MET A 47 -15.34 -0.30 -5.57
C MET A 47 -16.51 -0.66 -4.65
N ILE A 48 -16.23 -0.81 -3.37
CA ILE A 48 -17.25 -1.06 -2.34
C ILE A 48 -17.49 0.18 -1.49
N SER A 49 -18.62 0.23 -0.80
CA SER A 49 -18.88 1.33 0.13
C SER A 49 -17.86 1.33 1.27
N GLN A 50 -17.65 2.49 1.87
CA GLN A 50 -16.81 2.61 3.07
C GLN A 50 -17.37 1.82 4.27
N ALA A 51 -18.70 1.72 4.37
CA ALA A 51 -19.35 0.90 5.39
C ALA A 51 -19.02 -0.59 5.18
N THR A 52 -19.14 -1.10 3.95
CA THR A 52 -18.82 -2.49 3.60
C THR A 52 -17.35 -2.81 3.85
N TYR A 53 -16.44 -1.93 3.41
CA TYR A 53 -15.00 -2.13 3.62
C TYR A 53 -14.64 -2.16 5.11
N THR A 54 -15.21 -1.26 5.91
CA THR A 54 -14.98 -1.22 7.36
C THR A 54 -15.52 -2.48 8.05
N ALA A 55 -16.75 -2.91 7.71
CA ALA A 55 -17.36 -4.12 8.26
C ALA A 55 -16.53 -5.38 7.94
N LEU A 56 -16.09 -5.52 6.68
CA LEU A 56 -15.23 -6.62 6.25
C LEU A 56 -13.92 -6.66 7.06
N LEU A 57 -13.24 -5.52 7.20
CA LEU A 57 -12.00 -5.43 7.96
C LEU A 57 -12.19 -5.68 9.46
N TYR A 58 -13.32 -5.26 10.02
CA TYR A 58 -13.71 -5.56 11.39
C TYR A 58 -13.86 -7.07 11.58
N ASP A 59 -14.63 -7.74 10.72
CA ASP A 59 -14.87 -9.18 10.83
C ASP A 59 -13.58 -9.98 10.66
N MET A 60 -12.76 -9.63 9.68
CA MET A 60 -11.46 -10.26 9.46
C MET A 60 -10.54 -10.12 10.68
N GLY A 61 -10.41 -8.91 11.24
CA GLY A 61 -9.58 -8.70 12.43
C GLY A 61 -10.12 -9.44 13.64
N ASN A 62 -11.44 -9.39 13.87
CA ASN A 62 -12.09 -10.09 14.95
C ASN A 62 -11.86 -11.61 14.88
N TYR A 63 -11.91 -12.16 13.67
CA TYR A 63 -11.68 -13.57 13.43
C TYR A 63 -10.22 -13.98 13.61
N LEU A 64 -9.26 -13.18 13.13
CA LEU A 64 -7.83 -13.40 13.39
C LEU A 64 -7.54 -13.42 14.90
N ARG A 65 -8.16 -12.53 15.68
CA ARG A 65 -8.08 -12.59 17.15
C ARG A 65 -8.59 -13.91 17.71
N SER A 66 -9.65 -14.48 17.12
CA SER A 66 -10.19 -15.79 17.53
C SER A 66 -9.22 -16.95 17.25
N MET A 67 -8.38 -16.81 16.22
CA MET A 67 -7.31 -17.75 15.88
C MET A 67 -6.05 -17.60 16.76
N GLY A 68 -6.06 -16.68 17.74
CA GLY A 68 -4.95 -16.48 18.68
C GLY A 68 -3.95 -15.39 18.27
N PHE A 69 -4.19 -14.63 17.19
CA PHE A 69 -3.36 -13.47 16.88
C PHE A 69 -3.61 -12.33 17.88
N THR A 70 -2.54 -11.81 18.48
CA THR A 70 -2.61 -10.74 19.49
C THR A 70 -2.21 -9.37 18.97
N GLN A 71 -1.65 -9.29 17.76
CA GLN A 71 -1.30 -8.03 17.10
C GLN A 71 -1.75 -8.10 15.65
N ILE A 72 -2.68 -7.23 15.28
CA ILE A 72 -3.30 -7.19 13.95
C ILE A 72 -3.14 -5.78 13.38
N PHE A 73 -2.37 -5.70 12.29
CA PHE A 73 -2.03 -4.43 11.65
C PHE A 73 -2.75 -4.29 10.30
N TYR A 74 -3.43 -3.17 10.11
CA TYR A 74 -4.14 -2.85 8.88
C TYR A 74 -3.28 -1.92 8.01
N LEU A 75 -3.00 -2.35 6.78
CA LEU A 75 -2.13 -1.70 5.81
C LEU A 75 -2.84 -1.60 4.46
N GLY A 76 -2.75 -0.46 3.78
CA GLY A 76 -3.29 -0.26 2.43
C GLY A 76 -2.56 0.86 1.70
N ASP A 77 -2.40 0.73 0.39
CA ASP A 77 -1.60 1.63 -0.44
C ASP A 77 -2.45 2.58 -1.31
N SER A 78 -3.70 2.81 -0.92
CA SER A 78 -4.61 3.76 -1.58
C SER A 78 -5.28 4.69 -0.59
N GLY A 79 -5.40 5.97 -0.97
CA GLY A 79 -5.91 7.03 -0.09
C GLY A 79 -7.32 6.78 0.43
N GLY A 80 -8.15 6.02 -0.29
CA GLY A 80 -9.48 5.64 0.16
C GLY A 80 -9.49 4.67 1.34
N ASN A 81 -8.43 3.88 1.54
CA ASN A 81 -8.41 2.80 2.52
C ASN A 81 -8.34 3.31 3.97
N ALA A 82 -7.60 4.41 4.20
CA ALA A 82 -7.14 4.82 5.53
C ALA A 82 -8.29 4.93 6.56
N ARG A 83 -9.41 5.56 6.19
CA ARG A 83 -10.53 5.78 7.10
C ARG A 83 -11.17 4.47 7.57
N GLY A 84 -11.44 3.54 6.66
CA GLY A 84 -12.07 2.27 7.02
C GLY A 84 -11.14 1.36 7.83
N MET A 85 -9.85 1.35 7.50
CA MET A 85 -8.84 0.62 8.28
C MET A 85 -8.72 1.16 9.70
N ALA A 86 -8.66 2.49 9.87
CA ALA A 86 -8.64 3.12 11.19
C ALA A 86 -9.91 2.79 11.98
N ALA A 87 -11.09 2.99 11.38
CA ALA A 87 -12.36 2.74 12.04
C ALA A 87 -12.53 1.28 12.51
N ALA A 88 -12.13 0.30 11.70
CA ALA A 88 -12.17 -1.11 12.08
C ALA A 88 -11.22 -1.41 13.25
N ALA A 89 -9.97 -0.94 13.17
CA ALA A 89 -8.97 -1.12 14.21
C ALA A 89 -9.38 -0.47 15.54
N ASP A 90 -9.87 0.77 15.50
CA ASP A 90 -10.31 1.51 16.69
C ASP A 90 -11.54 0.86 17.33
N SER A 91 -12.48 0.38 16.51
CA SER A 91 -13.67 -0.33 16.99
C SER A 91 -13.30 -1.62 17.73
N LEU A 92 -12.42 -2.45 17.15
CA LEU A 92 -11.97 -3.68 17.79
C LEU A 92 -11.13 -3.39 19.05
N THR A 93 -10.29 -2.36 19.02
CA THR A 93 -9.54 -1.92 20.20
C THR A 93 -10.49 -1.55 21.34
N LYS A 94 -11.59 -0.83 21.06
CA LYS A 94 -12.60 -0.50 22.06
C LYS A 94 -13.34 -1.73 22.58
N VAL A 95 -13.75 -2.64 21.69
CA VAL A 95 -14.46 -3.88 22.05
C VAL A 95 -13.62 -4.78 22.96
N TYR A 96 -12.30 -4.82 22.74
CA TYR A 96 -11.38 -5.69 23.47
C TYR A 96 -10.52 -4.96 24.50
N ALA A 97 -10.85 -3.72 24.88
CA ALA A 97 -10.06 -2.92 25.82
C ALA A 97 -9.86 -3.64 27.18
N ASP A 98 -10.93 -4.27 27.69
CA ASP A 98 -10.95 -4.98 28.96
C ASP A 98 -10.76 -6.50 28.80
N SER A 99 -10.35 -6.95 27.61
CA SER A 99 -10.09 -8.37 27.36
C SER A 99 -8.97 -8.88 28.28
N PRO A 100 -9.15 -10.04 28.93
CA PRO A 100 -8.09 -10.65 29.75
C PRO A 100 -6.88 -11.04 28.88
N THR A 101 -7.13 -11.47 27.64
CA THR A 101 -6.08 -11.64 26.62
C THR A 101 -5.83 -10.28 25.97
N LYS A 102 -4.61 -9.74 26.11
CA LYS A 102 -4.22 -8.50 25.45
C LYS A 102 -4.15 -8.69 23.93
N VAL A 103 -4.97 -7.94 23.21
CA VAL A 103 -4.99 -7.92 21.74
C VAL A 103 -4.95 -6.48 21.27
N TYR A 104 -4.16 -6.23 20.23
CA TYR A 104 -3.89 -4.92 19.69
C TYR A 104 -4.28 -4.87 18.21
N PHE A 105 -5.11 -3.89 17.87
CA PHE A 105 -5.52 -3.61 16.50
C PHE A 105 -5.02 -2.23 16.12
N LYS A 106 -4.35 -2.10 14.99
CA LYS A 106 -3.79 -0.80 14.59
C LYS A 106 -3.74 -0.63 13.08
N HIS A 107 -4.30 0.47 12.60
CA HIS A 107 -3.99 0.98 11.28
C HIS A 107 -2.61 1.68 11.29
N ILE A 108 -1.74 1.31 10.35
CA ILE A 108 -0.40 1.90 10.19
C ILE A 108 -0.42 2.78 8.92
N PRO A 109 -0.76 4.08 9.05
CA PRO A 109 -0.87 4.98 7.90
C PRO A 109 0.46 5.22 7.17
N GLU A 110 1.59 5.00 7.83
CA GLU A 110 2.94 5.21 7.30
C GLU A 110 3.27 4.28 6.11
N TYR A 111 2.47 3.23 5.89
CA TYR A 111 2.56 2.42 4.67
C TYR A 111 2.08 3.18 3.42
N TYR A 112 1.06 4.04 3.54
CA TYR A 112 0.59 4.91 2.46
C TYR A 112 1.41 6.20 2.40
N ASN A 113 2.64 6.08 1.92
CA ASN A 113 3.68 7.13 1.99
C ASN A 113 4.16 7.63 0.62
N HIS A 114 3.29 7.57 -0.39
CA HIS A 114 3.62 7.98 -1.76
C HIS A 114 4.14 9.42 -1.82
N THR A 115 3.32 10.36 -1.35
CA THR A 115 3.60 11.78 -1.43
C THR A 115 4.64 12.27 -0.44
N SER A 116 4.73 11.63 0.73
CA SER A 116 5.60 12.06 1.83
C SER A 116 6.98 11.42 1.83
N HIS A 117 7.16 10.23 1.25
CA HIS A 117 8.44 9.51 1.27
C HIS A 117 8.88 9.01 -0.11
N VAL A 118 8.01 8.35 -0.87
CA VAL A 118 8.41 7.74 -2.15
C VAL A 118 8.75 8.79 -3.21
N GLN A 119 7.90 9.81 -3.39
CA GLN A 119 8.15 10.89 -4.34
C GLN A 119 9.44 11.68 -4.00
N PRO A 120 9.65 12.15 -2.74
CA PRO A 120 10.92 12.74 -2.34
C PRO A 120 12.12 11.81 -2.54
N PHE A 121 12.00 10.53 -2.23
CA PHE A 121 13.10 9.57 -2.40
C PHE A 121 13.50 9.44 -3.88
N ILE A 122 12.53 9.27 -4.78
CA ILE A 122 12.80 9.16 -6.22
C ILE A 122 13.43 10.45 -6.77
N GLN A 123 12.87 11.61 -6.43
CA GLN A 123 13.31 12.88 -7.01
C GLN A 123 14.59 13.42 -6.36
N ASN A 124 14.69 13.36 -5.03
CA ASN A 124 15.76 14.00 -4.29
C ASN A 124 16.93 13.06 -3.98
N GLU A 125 16.69 11.77 -3.74
CA GLU A 125 17.76 10.83 -3.38
C GLU A 125 18.24 10.04 -4.60
N LEU A 126 17.33 9.48 -5.40
CA LEU A 126 17.69 8.77 -6.64
C LEU A 126 17.99 9.71 -7.81
N LYS A 127 17.70 11.01 -7.65
CA LYS A 127 17.91 12.05 -8.68
C LYS A 127 17.17 11.77 -9.99
N ILE A 128 16.02 11.11 -9.92
CA ILE A 128 15.15 10.87 -11.07
C ILE A 128 14.12 11.99 -11.15
N ALA A 129 14.26 12.87 -12.15
CA ALA A 129 13.41 14.04 -12.33
C ALA A 129 12.03 13.64 -12.89
N GLU A 130 11.18 13.10 -12.04
CA GLU A 130 9.79 12.81 -12.37
C GLU A 130 8.97 14.11 -12.49
N GLY A 131 8.15 14.23 -13.53
CA GLY A 131 7.31 15.40 -13.78
C GLY A 131 6.12 15.55 -12.84
N ILE A 132 5.87 14.59 -11.94
CA ILE A 132 4.87 14.72 -10.89
C ILE A 132 5.41 15.62 -9.77
N LYS A 133 4.62 16.63 -9.36
CA LYS A 133 4.97 17.45 -8.20
C LYS A 133 4.87 16.62 -6.92
N ILE A 134 5.85 16.75 -6.03
CA ILE A 134 5.76 16.16 -4.68
C ILE A 134 4.45 16.62 -4.02
N GLY A 135 3.67 15.68 -3.51
CA GLY A 135 2.33 15.94 -2.95
C GLY A 135 1.17 15.72 -3.90
N ALA A 136 1.40 15.65 -5.21
CA ALA A 136 0.35 15.40 -6.19
C ALA A 136 0.05 13.89 -6.33
N SER A 137 -1.15 13.58 -6.80
CA SER A 137 -1.59 12.19 -7.10
C SER A 137 -1.82 11.95 -8.60
N SER A 138 -1.52 12.93 -9.44
CA SER A 138 -1.52 12.84 -10.90
C SER A 138 -0.39 13.71 -11.43
N GLY A 139 0.42 13.15 -12.33
CA GLY A 139 1.56 13.85 -12.94
C GLY A 139 1.25 14.41 -14.33
N THR A 140 2.31 14.65 -15.11
CA THR A 140 2.23 15.24 -16.46
C THR A 140 1.45 14.39 -17.46
N SER A 141 1.33 13.09 -17.22
CA SER A 141 0.52 12.18 -18.04
C SER A 141 -0.99 12.35 -17.84
N GLY A 142 -1.42 13.06 -16.78
CA GLY A 142 -2.82 13.12 -16.35
C GLY A 142 -3.36 11.80 -15.77
N LEU A 143 -2.52 10.76 -15.68
CA LEU A 143 -2.88 9.47 -15.11
C LEU A 143 -2.70 9.49 -13.60
N HIS A 144 -3.54 8.73 -12.89
CA HIS A 144 -3.36 8.46 -11.47
C HIS A 144 -2.30 7.36 -11.27
N GLU A 145 -1.06 7.63 -11.69
CA GLU A 145 0.06 6.70 -11.72
C GLU A 145 1.38 7.43 -11.38
N GLU A 146 2.34 6.69 -10.81
CA GLU A 146 3.63 7.19 -10.31
C GLU A 146 4.72 6.16 -10.60
N LEU A 147 5.96 6.61 -10.87
CA LEU A 147 7.09 5.73 -11.15
C LEU A 147 7.32 4.69 -10.05
N GLY A 148 7.17 5.06 -8.78
CA GLY A 148 7.35 4.13 -7.67
C GLY A 148 6.33 2.99 -7.65
N ILE A 149 5.09 3.24 -8.08
CA ILE A 149 4.04 2.23 -8.19
C ILE A 149 4.37 1.26 -9.32
N ASP A 150 4.64 1.78 -10.52
CA ASP A 150 4.97 0.93 -11.68
C ASP A 150 6.29 0.16 -11.46
N ALA A 151 7.25 0.74 -10.75
CA ALA A 151 8.50 0.08 -10.43
C ALA A 151 8.32 -1.12 -9.49
N THR A 152 7.50 -0.97 -8.45
CA THR A 152 7.18 -2.06 -7.51
C THR A 152 6.28 -3.12 -8.16
N MET A 153 5.37 -2.71 -9.05
CA MET A 153 4.60 -3.62 -9.89
C MET A 153 5.50 -4.45 -10.82
N ALA A 154 6.44 -3.82 -11.53
CA ALA A 154 7.38 -4.50 -12.41
C ALA A 154 8.29 -5.49 -11.67
N LEU A 155 8.57 -5.22 -10.40
CA LEU A 155 9.30 -6.13 -9.51
C LEU A 155 8.44 -7.34 -9.09
N ALA A 156 7.16 -7.11 -8.76
CA ALA A 156 6.24 -8.15 -8.29
C ALA A 156 5.74 -9.06 -9.42
N ASP A 157 5.35 -8.45 -10.54
CA ASP A 157 4.85 -9.09 -11.74
C ASP A 157 5.25 -8.24 -12.96
N PRO A 158 6.31 -8.64 -13.69
CA PRO A 158 6.80 -7.89 -14.84
C PRO A 158 5.76 -7.66 -15.95
N GLN A 159 4.75 -8.53 -16.07
CA GLN A 159 3.71 -8.40 -17.10
C GLN A 159 2.66 -7.35 -16.73
N SER A 160 2.53 -7.03 -15.44
CA SER A 160 1.51 -6.10 -14.94
C SER A 160 1.65 -4.67 -15.48
N ILE A 161 2.87 -4.23 -15.80
CA ILE A 161 3.16 -2.92 -16.38
C ILE A 161 3.13 -2.90 -17.91
N ARG A 162 2.98 -4.07 -18.55
CA ARG A 162 2.90 -4.22 -20.02
C ARG A 162 4.07 -3.57 -20.76
N PHE A 163 5.30 -3.79 -20.27
CA PHE A 163 6.52 -3.14 -20.74
C PHE A 163 6.68 -3.20 -22.27
N GLU A 164 6.62 -4.41 -22.84
CA GLU A 164 6.83 -4.62 -24.27
C GLU A 164 5.73 -3.95 -25.12
N GLN A 165 4.48 -3.95 -24.63
CA GLN A 165 3.37 -3.29 -25.30
C GLN A 165 3.54 -1.76 -25.26
N ARG A 166 3.90 -1.20 -24.10
CA ARG A 166 4.20 0.22 -23.93
C ARG A 166 5.32 0.65 -24.89
N LYS A 167 6.40 -0.14 -24.98
CA LYS A 167 7.54 0.13 -25.88
C LYS A 167 7.14 0.13 -27.36
N LYS A 168 6.31 -0.83 -27.80
CA LYS A 168 5.83 -0.91 -29.19
C LYS A 168 5.08 0.35 -29.65
N VAL A 169 4.43 1.05 -28.74
CA VAL A 169 3.67 2.29 -29.04
C VAL A 169 4.36 3.55 -28.52
N GLY A 170 5.61 3.45 -28.05
CA GLY A 170 6.39 4.58 -27.53
C GLY A 170 5.89 5.15 -26.19
N GLN A 171 5.03 4.43 -25.45
CA GLN A 171 4.45 4.83 -24.17
C GLN A 171 5.14 4.16 -22.95
N ASP A 172 6.36 3.67 -23.13
CA ASP A 172 7.24 3.18 -22.06
C ASP A 172 7.86 4.33 -21.26
N GLU A 173 7.00 5.17 -20.71
CA GLU A 173 7.35 6.20 -19.74
C GLU A 173 6.27 6.34 -18.67
N ILE A 174 6.62 7.08 -17.61
CA ILE A 174 5.65 7.61 -16.66
C ILE A 174 6.08 9.00 -16.23
N ASN A 175 5.15 9.95 -16.26
CA ASN A 175 5.36 11.33 -15.80
C ASN A 175 6.64 11.97 -16.39
N GLY A 176 6.92 11.78 -17.68
CA GLY A 176 8.10 12.30 -18.37
C GLY A 176 9.40 11.49 -18.16
N VAL A 177 9.35 10.37 -17.44
CA VAL A 177 10.50 9.49 -17.22
C VAL A 177 10.39 8.26 -18.11
N LYS A 178 11.24 8.22 -19.15
CA LYS A 178 11.37 7.06 -20.05
C LYS A 178 11.96 5.86 -19.31
N PHE A 179 11.37 4.69 -19.49
CA PHE A 179 11.90 3.45 -18.95
C PHE A 179 13.16 3.03 -19.72
N GLN A 180 14.29 2.90 -19.03
CA GLN A 180 15.55 2.51 -19.68
C GLN A 180 15.58 1.02 -20.05
N SER A 181 15.00 0.19 -19.18
CA SER A 181 14.78 -1.25 -19.38
C SER A 181 13.84 -1.77 -18.28
N LEU A 182 13.29 -2.97 -18.46
CA LEU A 182 12.57 -3.67 -17.39
C LEU A 182 13.45 -3.86 -16.15
N LYS A 183 14.72 -4.23 -16.35
CA LYS A 183 15.68 -4.42 -15.24
C LYS A 183 15.90 -3.13 -14.45
N TRP A 184 16.10 -2.00 -15.15
CA TRP A 184 16.25 -0.69 -14.52
C TRP A 184 15.01 -0.33 -13.68
N LEU A 185 13.81 -0.58 -14.21
CA LEU A 185 12.57 -0.31 -13.50
C LEU A 185 12.43 -1.20 -12.24
N GLN A 186 12.83 -2.47 -12.33
CA GLN A 186 12.88 -3.39 -11.19
C GLN A 186 13.94 -3.01 -10.14
N ASP A 187 15.08 -2.46 -10.57
CA ASP A 187 16.12 -1.95 -9.67
C ASP A 187 15.60 -0.76 -8.84
N ILE A 188 14.79 0.13 -9.44
CA ILE A 188 14.05 1.17 -8.71
C ILE A 188 13.01 0.54 -7.78
N GLY A 189 12.27 -0.45 -8.28
CA GLY A 189 11.23 -1.15 -7.53
C GLY A 189 11.77 -1.76 -6.24
N ARG A 190 12.98 -2.34 -6.26
CA ARG A 190 13.65 -2.88 -5.06
C ARG A 190 13.92 -1.81 -4.02
N LYS A 191 14.42 -0.65 -4.45
CA LYS A 191 14.74 0.48 -3.54
C LYS A 191 13.47 1.09 -2.93
N VAL A 192 12.43 1.28 -3.75
CA VAL A 192 11.14 1.78 -3.30
C VAL A 192 10.48 0.79 -2.33
N ALA A 193 10.48 -0.51 -2.66
CA ALA A 193 9.94 -1.54 -1.79
C ALA A 193 10.65 -1.57 -0.43
N ASP A 194 11.98 -1.52 -0.40
CA ASP A 194 12.73 -1.51 0.86
C ASP A 194 12.45 -0.25 1.69
N LEU A 195 12.36 0.93 1.06
CA LEU A 195 11.97 2.16 1.76
C LEU A 195 10.59 2.02 2.41
N ARG A 196 9.58 1.56 1.66
CA ARG A 196 8.21 1.41 2.19
C ARG A 196 8.17 0.37 3.31
N VAL A 197 8.72 -0.81 3.08
CA VAL A 197 8.78 -1.92 4.05
C VAL A 197 9.48 -1.46 5.33
N THR A 198 10.62 -0.80 5.23
CA THR A 198 11.38 -0.32 6.39
C THR A 198 10.62 0.76 7.14
N THR A 199 10.00 1.71 6.44
CA THR A 199 9.18 2.76 7.05
C THR A 199 8.01 2.17 7.84
N THR A 200 7.30 1.20 7.26
CA THR A 200 6.16 0.54 7.92
C THR A 200 6.58 -0.30 9.12
N ILE A 201 7.68 -1.05 9.02
CA ILE A 201 8.21 -1.83 10.15
C ILE A 201 8.63 -0.90 11.30
N ASN A 202 9.26 0.23 10.99
CA ASN A 202 9.62 1.23 12.00
C ASN A 202 8.38 1.77 12.71
N ALA A 203 7.30 2.08 11.98
CA ALA A 203 6.04 2.52 12.56
C ALA A 203 5.38 1.44 13.45
N ILE A 204 5.39 0.18 13.01
CA ILE A 204 4.92 -0.95 13.83
C ILE A 204 5.74 -1.09 15.11
N ASN A 205 7.07 -0.98 15.03
CA ASN A 205 7.94 -1.06 16.19
C ASN A 205 7.75 0.13 17.15
N ALA A 206 7.56 1.33 16.62
CA ALA A 206 7.23 2.50 17.42
C ALA A 206 5.91 2.30 18.18
N TYR A 207 4.87 1.77 17.52
CA TYR A 207 3.62 1.41 18.18
C TYR A 207 3.82 0.31 19.25
N ARG A 208 4.57 -0.75 18.94
CA ARG A 208 4.88 -1.81 19.92
C ARG A 208 5.57 -1.26 21.17
N ALA A 209 6.43 -0.26 21.02
CA ALA A 209 7.11 0.38 22.14
C ALA A 209 6.15 1.14 23.08
N THR A 210 4.95 1.52 22.61
CA THR A 210 3.91 2.14 23.46
C THR A 210 3.04 1.11 24.18
N LEU A 211 3.16 -0.18 23.84
CA LEU A 211 2.36 -1.23 24.47
C LEU A 211 2.94 -1.59 25.84
N PRO A 212 2.09 -2.02 26.80
CA PRO A 212 2.57 -2.59 28.05
C PRO A 212 3.56 -3.72 27.78
N LYS A 213 4.67 -3.73 28.53
CA LYS A 213 5.62 -4.84 28.48
C LYS A 213 4.95 -6.09 29.10
N PRO A 214 5.29 -7.30 28.63
CA PRO A 214 4.85 -8.54 29.25
C PRO A 214 5.20 -8.60 30.73
#